data_AF-K1SD35-F1
#
_entry.id   AF-K1SD35-F1
#
_cell.length_a   1.000
_cell.length_b   1.000
_cell.length_c   1.000
_cell.angle_alpha   90.00
_cell.angle_beta   90.00
_cell.angle_gamma   90.00
#
_symmetry.space_group_name_H-M   'P 1'
#
loop_
_entity.id
_entity.type
_entity.pdbx_description
1 polymer ?
#
loop_
_entity_poly.entity_id
_entity_poly.type
_entity_poly.pdbx_seq_one_letter_code
_entity_poly.pdbx_strand_id
1 'polypeptide(L)'
;MGIAVKCARVGNKILSFIAMVLVLIMLLYGGYSLWNTIMIYRGAFSSNDLLKYQPTGDGPNSITLGELMKLNKDVVGWIKIFDTHISYPVVQGKDNQEYLNKDVFGEFSFSGSIFLDYRNACDFTDSYSII
;
A
#
# COMPACT_ATOMS: atom_id res chain seq x y z
N MET A 1 3.74 39.83 50.92
CA MET A 1 4.26 39.65 49.54
C MET A 1 4.55 38.20 49.13
N GLY A 2 4.74 37.23 50.04
CA GLY A 2 5.20 35.87 49.65
C GLY A 2 4.15 34.90 49.08
N ILE A 3 2.86 35.10 49.37
CA ILE A 3 1.79 34.15 48.96
C ILE A 3 1.43 34.31 47.48
N ALA A 4 1.28 35.55 47.01
CA ALA A 4 1.01 35.86 45.60
C ALA A 4 2.13 35.34 44.67
N VAL A 5 3.40 35.47 45.09
CA VAL A 5 4.56 34.97 44.34
C VAL A 5 4.59 33.43 44.30
N LYS A 6 4.16 32.76 45.36
CA LYS A 6 4.04 31.28 45.39
C LYS A 6 2.91 30.80 44.47
N CYS A 7 1.74 31.44 44.48
CA CYS A 7 0.63 31.11 43.59
C CYS A 7 1.00 31.29 42.11
N ALA A 8 1.70 32.38 41.77
CA ALA A 8 2.17 32.62 40.39
C ALA A 8 3.17 31.55 39.92
N ARG A 9 4.10 31.09 40.78
CA ARG A 9 5.03 30.00 40.42
C ARG A 9 4.34 28.65 40.26
N VAL A 10 3.35 28.35 41.11
CA VAL A 10 2.57 27.11 41.00
C VAL A 10 1.75 27.11 39.70
N GLY A 11 1.11 28.24 39.38
CA GLY A 11 0.38 28.40 38.11
C GLY A 11 1.26 28.19 36.87
N ASN A 12 2.46 28.77 36.84
CA ASN A 12 3.39 28.58 35.71
C ASN A 12 3.88 27.12 35.59
N LYS A 13 4.11 26.43 36.72
CA LYS A 13 4.45 24.99 36.71
C LYS A 13 3.31 24.14 36.17
N ILE A 14 2.07 24.44 36.55
CA ILE A 14 0.88 23.73 36.03
C ILE A 14 0.73 23.97 34.53
N LEU A 15 0.86 25.22 34.07
CA LEU A 15 0.79 25.56 32.64
C LEU A 15 1.88 24.83 31.83
N SER A 16 3.11 24.81 32.34
CA SER A 16 4.22 24.11 31.70
C SER A 16 4.00 22.59 31.66
N PHE A 17 3.38 22.02 32.69
CA PHE A 17 3.03 20.60 32.73
C PHE A 17 1.95 20.26 31.69
N ILE A 18 0.90 21.07 31.57
CA ILE A 18 -0.14 20.90 30.54
C ILE A 18 0.47 21.01 29.13
N ALA A 19 1.35 21.99 28.89
CA ALA A 19 2.05 22.14 27.62
C ALA A 19 2.92 20.92 27.30
N MET A 20 3.64 20.37 28.27
CA MET A 20 4.44 19.15 28.09
C MET A 20 3.57 17.94 27.73
N VAL A 21 2.41 17.78 28.38
CA VAL A 21 1.46 16.71 28.06
C VAL A 21 0.91 16.87 26.64
N LEU A 22 0.55 18.09 26.22
CA LEU A 22 0.10 18.36 24.86
C LEU A 22 1.19 18.02 23.81
N VAL A 23 2.43 18.43 24.05
CA VAL A 23 3.57 18.09 23.18
C VAL A 23 3.78 16.58 23.12
N LEU A 24 3.67 15.87 24.25
CA LEU A 24 3.80 14.42 24.29
C LEU A 24 2.69 13.74 23.47
N ILE A 25 1.44 14.20 23.59
CA ILE A 25 0.31 13.67 22.80
C ILE A 25 0.54 13.90 21.30
N MET A 26 0.99 15.09 20.91
CA MET A 26 1.33 15.39 19.50
C MET A 26 2.47 14.52 18.98
N LEU A 27 3.49 14.27 19.80
CA LEU A 27 4.62 13.41 19.43
C LEU A 27 4.19 11.95 19.28
N LEU A 28 3.35 11.44 20.19
CA LEU A 28 2.77 10.10 20.09
C LEU A 28 1.89 9.96 18.84
N TYR A 29 1.07 10.96 18.52
CA TYR A 29 0.25 10.97 17.31
C TYR A 29 1.11 11.00 16.05
N GLY A 30 2.16 11.82 16.01
CA GLY A 30 3.12 11.87 14.91
C GLY A 30 3.85 10.54 14.72
N GLY A 31 4.31 9.92 15.82
CA GLY A 31 4.93 8.60 15.79
C GLY A 31 3.98 7.51 15.29
N TYR A 32 2.72 7.52 15.74
CA TYR A 32 1.68 6.62 15.24
C TYR A 32 1.40 6.82 13.75
N SER A 33 1.31 8.07 13.29
CA SER A 33 1.12 8.40 11.88
C SER A 33 2.28 7.91 11.02
N LEU A 34 3.53 8.10 11.45
CA LEU A 34 4.72 7.60 10.74
C LEU A 34 4.73 6.06 10.69
N TRP A 35 4.41 5.40 11.80
CA TRP A 35 4.30 3.94 11.83
C TRP A 35 3.23 3.44 10.87
N ASN A 36 2.04 4.04 10.89
CA ASN A 36 0.94 3.68 10.01
C ASN A 36 1.32 3.89 8.54
N THR A 37 1.95 5.02 8.21
CA THR A 37 2.49 5.28 6.88
C THR A 37 3.52 4.21 6.49
N ILE A 38 4.51 3.91 7.32
CA ILE A 38 5.50 2.86 7.00
C ILE A 38 4.84 1.50 6.80
N MET A 39 3.84 1.15 7.62
CA MET A 39 3.08 -0.10 7.50
C MET A 39 2.31 -0.15 6.18
N ILE A 40 1.63 0.94 5.80
CA ILE A 40 0.91 1.06 4.53
C ILE A 40 1.87 0.97 3.34
N TYR A 41 3.04 1.61 3.40
CA TYR A 41 4.04 1.54 2.33
C TYR A 41 4.68 0.15 2.23
N ARG A 42 4.87 -0.55 3.35
CA ARG A 42 5.35 -1.95 3.37
C ARG A 42 4.27 -2.94 2.88
N GLY A 43 2.99 -2.65 3.10
CA GLY A 43 1.86 -3.49 2.67
C GLY A 43 1.34 -3.22 1.26
N ALA A 44 1.44 -1.98 0.77
CA ALA A 44 1.04 -1.60 -0.59
C ALA A 44 1.92 -2.27 -1.66
N PHE A 45 3.18 -2.56 -1.33
CA PHE A 45 3.97 -3.57 -2.02
C PHE A 45 3.53 -4.96 -1.55
N SER A 46 2.39 -5.41 -2.06
CA SER A 46 1.82 -6.76 -1.85
C SER A 46 2.70 -7.87 -2.47
N SER A 47 4.02 -7.67 -2.56
CA SER A 47 4.97 -8.55 -3.22
C SER A 47 5.06 -9.91 -2.54
N ASN A 48 5.11 -10.02 -1.21
CA ASN A 48 5.32 -11.33 -0.58
C ASN A 48 4.10 -12.27 -0.74
N ASP A 49 2.89 -11.73 -0.65
CA ASP A 49 1.66 -12.49 -0.87
C ASP A 49 1.37 -12.71 -2.35
N LEU A 50 1.75 -11.81 -3.26
CA LEU A 50 1.55 -12.00 -4.68
C LEU A 50 2.56 -12.96 -5.31
N LEU A 51 3.80 -12.99 -4.81
CA LEU A 51 4.84 -13.91 -5.30
C LEU A 51 4.44 -15.38 -5.17
N LYS A 52 3.51 -15.74 -4.27
CA LYS A 52 2.98 -17.12 -4.18
C LYS A 52 2.15 -17.53 -5.41
N TYR A 53 1.59 -16.56 -6.13
CA TYR A 53 0.82 -16.76 -7.37
C TYR A 53 1.67 -16.64 -8.63
N GLN A 54 2.98 -16.37 -8.47
CA GLN A 54 3.87 -16.24 -9.61
C GLN A 54 3.88 -17.57 -10.39
N PRO A 55 3.72 -17.55 -11.72
CA PRO A 55 3.92 -18.73 -12.55
C PRO A 55 5.42 -19.06 -12.61
N THR A 56 5.94 -19.66 -11.54
CA THR A 56 7.22 -20.37 -11.52
C THR A 56 6.97 -21.78 -12.02
N GLY A 57 7.53 -22.12 -13.18
CA GLY A 57 7.47 -23.48 -13.70
C GLY A 57 7.94 -24.50 -12.67
N ASP A 58 7.16 -25.58 -12.54
CA ASP A 58 7.50 -26.87 -11.93
C ASP A 58 7.77 -26.91 -10.42
N GLY A 59 6.75 -26.58 -9.62
CA GLY A 59 6.68 -26.96 -8.20
C GLY A 59 5.32 -27.60 -7.84
N PRO A 60 5.26 -28.70 -7.07
CA PRO A 60 4.02 -29.41 -6.73
C PRO A 60 3.04 -28.62 -5.85
N ASN A 61 3.46 -27.46 -5.34
CA ASN A 61 2.65 -26.51 -4.56
C ASN A 61 2.53 -25.13 -5.25
N SER A 62 2.73 -25.06 -6.57
CA SER A 62 2.58 -23.79 -7.31
C SER A 62 1.11 -23.42 -7.39
N ILE A 63 0.70 -22.53 -6.50
CA ILE A 63 -0.53 -21.75 -6.64
C ILE A 63 -0.35 -20.94 -7.93
N THR A 64 -1.08 -21.31 -8.98
CA THR A 64 -0.87 -20.77 -10.33
C THR A 64 -1.57 -19.42 -10.51
N LEU A 65 -1.19 -18.69 -11.56
CA LEU A 65 -1.92 -17.52 -12.05
C LEU A 65 -3.43 -17.77 -12.15
N GLY A 66 -3.83 -19.00 -12.48
CA GLY A 66 -5.23 -19.40 -12.55
C GLY A 66 -6.00 -19.29 -11.22
N GLU A 67 -5.35 -19.43 -10.06
CA GLU A 67 -6.00 -19.19 -8.76
C GLU A 67 -6.14 -17.70 -8.47
N LEU A 68 -5.15 -16.90 -8.86
CA LEU A 68 -5.25 -15.44 -8.75
C LEU A 68 -6.38 -14.91 -9.65
N MET A 69 -6.54 -15.46 -10.85
CA MET A 69 -7.65 -15.16 -11.76
C MET A 69 -9.03 -15.59 -11.20
N LYS A 70 -9.08 -16.61 -10.35
CA LYS A 70 -10.33 -16.97 -9.63
C LYS A 70 -10.68 -15.97 -8.56
N LEU A 71 -9.67 -15.40 -7.89
CA LEU A 71 -9.85 -14.42 -6.84
C LEU A 71 -10.22 -13.04 -7.42
N ASN A 72 -9.54 -12.62 -8.49
CA ASN A 72 -9.91 -11.44 -9.26
C ASN A 72 -9.92 -11.76 -10.76
N LYS A 73 -11.09 -11.62 -11.39
CA LYS A 73 -11.29 -11.87 -12.82
C LYS A 73 -10.63 -10.83 -13.72
N ASP A 74 -10.27 -9.68 -13.16
CA ASP A 74 -9.61 -8.61 -13.88
C ASP A 74 -8.11 -8.90 -14.08
N VAL A 75 -7.57 -9.96 -13.47
CA VAL A 75 -6.19 -10.39 -13.68
C VAL A 75 -6.06 -11.02 -15.07
N VAL A 76 -5.25 -10.39 -15.92
CA VAL A 76 -5.05 -10.80 -17.32
C VAL A 76 -3.70 -11.46 -17.57
N GLY A 77 -2.73 -11.27 -16.68
CA GLY A 77 -1.39 -11.83 -16.88
C GLY A 77 -0.40 -11.57 -15.75
N TRP A 78 0.87 -11.82 -16.06
CA TRP A 78 2.00 -11.58 -15.16
C TRP A 78 3.17 -10.99 -15.93
N ILE A 79 3.73 -9.87 -15.46
CA ILE A 79 4.94 -9.27 -16.01
C ILE A 79 6.14 -9.67 -15.15
N LYS A 80 7.14 -10.28 -15.78
CA LYS A 80 8.42 -10.61 -15.15
C LYS A 80 9.55 -10.15 -16.07
N ILE A 81 10.43 -9.31 -15.54
CA ILE A 81 11.65 -8.91 -16.25
C ILE A 81 12.82 -9.61 -15.55
N PHE A 82 13.51 -10.49 -16.28
CA PHE A 82 14.67 -11.21 -15.78
C PHE A 82 15.76 -10.25 -15.30
N ASP A 83 16.51 -10.68 -14.29
CA ASP A 83 17.58 -9.90 -13.66
C ASP A 83 17.13 -8.56 -13.02
N THR A 84 15.82 -8.40 -12.79
CA THR A 84 15.25 -7.27 -12.04
C THR A 84 14.33 -7.76 -10.93
N HIS A 85 13.94 -6.83 -10.05
CA HIS A 85 12.91 -7.07 -9.03
C HIS A 85 11.49 -6.92 -9.58
N ILE A 86 11.31 -6.75 -10.90
CA ILE A 86 10.00 -6.58 -11.54
C ILE A 86 9.38 -7.95 -11.78
N SER A 87 8.43 -8.30 -10.92
CA SER A 87 7.64 -9.52 -11.03
C SER A 87 6.26 -9.28 -10.40
N TYR A 88 5.30 -8.87 -11.21
CA TYR A 88 3.98 -8.42 -10.74
C TYR A 88 2.84 -8.98 -11.60
N PRO A 89 1.66 -9.21 -11.01
CA PRO A 89 0.45 -9.48 -11.76
C PRO A 89 0.01 -8.24 -12.55
N VAL A 90 -0.60 -8.48 -13.71
CA VAL A 90 -1.19 -7.45 -14.56
C VAL A 90 -2.71 -7.61 -14.53
N VAL A 91 -3.41 -6.52 -14.23
CA VAL A 91 -4.88 -6.46 -14.21
C VAL A 91 -5.41 -5.60 -15.34
N GLN A 92 -6.70 -5.68 -15.66
CA GLN A 92 -7.35 -4.82 -16.64
C GLN A 92 -8.69 -4.34 -16.09
N GLY A 93 -8.82 -3.02 -15.94
CA GLY A 93 -10.06 -2.40 -15.49
C GLY A 93 -11.00 -2.07 -16.64
N LYS A 94 -12.16 -1.50 -16.28
CA LYS A 94 -13.14 -0.97 -17.24
C LYS A 94 -12.62 0.29 -17.94
N ASP A 95 -11.71 0.98 -17.29
CA ASP A 95 -11.01 2.17 -17.74
C ASP A 95 -9.58 2.20 -17.19
N ASN A 96 -8.77 3.17 -17.63
CA ASN A 96 -7.39 3.34 -17.19
C ASN A 96 -7.26 4.04 -15.81
N GLN A 97 -8.37 4.27 -15.10
CA GLN A 97 -8.37 4.93 -13.80
C GLN A 97 -8.70 3.97 -12.65
N GLU A 98 -9.43 2.89 -12.93
CA GLU A 98 -9.90 1.95 -11.93
C GLU A 98 -8.79 1.37 -11.05
N TYR A 99 -7.63 1.05 -11.64
CA TYR A 99 -6.49 0.44 -10.95
C TYR A 99 -5.37 1.41 -10.55
N LEU A 100 -5.59 2.73 -10.68
CA LEU A 100 -4.65 3.75 -10.19
C LEU A 100 -4.47 3.70 -8.67
N ASN A 101 -5.55 3.42 -7.94
CA ASN A 101 -5.54 3.37 -6.47
C ASN A 101 -6.16 2.07 -5.94
N LYS A 102 -6.03 0.99 -6.70
CA LYS A 102 -6.61 -0.31 -6.39
C LYS A 102 -5.54 -1.38 -6.50
N ASP A 103 -5.47 -2.28 -5.53
CA ASP A 103 -4.61 -3.44 -5.61
C ASP A 103 -5.22 -4.50 -6.56
N VAL A 104 -4.46 -5.58 -6.80
CA VAL A 104 -4.88 -6.67 -7.68
C VAL A 104 -5.99 -7.54 -7.09
N PHE A 105 -6.40 -7.32 -5.85
CA PHE A 105 -7.57 -7.96 -5.25
C PHE A 105 -8.83 -7.07 -5.35
N GLY A 106 -8.70 -5.83 -5.84
CA GLY A 106 -9.80 -4.90 -5.96
C GLY A 106 -9.97 -3.97 -4.74
N GLU A 107 -9.05 -4.01 -3.79
CA GLU A 107 -9.09 -3.19 -2.58
C GLU A 107 -8.30 -1.89 -2.76
N PHE A 108 -8.58 -0.87 -1.94
CA PHE A 108 -7.88 0.41 -2.04
C PHE A 108 -6.39 0.26 -1.72
N SER A 109 -5.54 0.75 -2.62
CA SER A 109 -4.09 0.81 -2.42
C SER A 109 -3.52 2.12 -2.94
N PHE A 110 -2.68 2.77 -2.13
CA PHE A 110 -1.98 4.00 -2.53
C PHE A 110 -1.02 3.81 -3.71
N SER A 111 -0.50 2.60 -3.91
CA SER A 111 0.41 2.30 -5.02
C SER A 111 -0.33 1.89 -6.29
N GLY A 112 -1.63 1.58 -6.20
CA GLY A 112 -2.38 0.95 -7.28
C GLY A 112 -1.82 -0.42 -7.68
N SER A 113 -2.07 -0.79 -8.93
CA SER A 113 -1.61 -2.02 -9.56
C SER A 113 -1.03 -1.74 -10.94
N ILE A 114 -0.24 -2.69 -11.46
CA ILE A 114 0.17 -2.68 -12.86
C ILE A 114 -1.04 -3.12 -13.70
N PHE A 115 -1.48 -2.30 -14.64
CA PHE A 115 -2.68 -2.58 -15.42
C PHE A 115 -2.46 -2.42 -16.94
N LEU A 116 -3.10 -3.28 -17.71
CA LEU A 116 -3.19 -3.20 -19.16
C LEU A 116 -4.22 -2.11 -19.55
N ASP A 117 -3.95 -1.34 -20.61
CA ASP A 117 -4.91 -0.37 -21.14
C ASP A 117 -6.26 -1.04 -21.42
N TYR A 118 -7.36 -0.41 -20.99
CA TYR A 118 -8.71 -0.97 -21.09
C TYR A 118 -9.15 -1.29 -22.52
N ARG A 119 -8.52 -0.68 -23.54
CA ARG A 119 -8.83 -0.91 -24.96
C ARG A 119 -8.10 -2.10 -25.54
N ASN A 120 -7.05 -2.57 -24.86
CA ASN A 120 -6.27 -3.70 -25.35
C ASN A 120 -7.01 -5.02 -25.12
N ALA A 121 -6.79 -5.99 -26.00
CA ALA A 121 -7.25 -7.35 -25.81
C ALA A 121 -6.50 -8.00 -24.63
N CYS A 122 -7.25 -8.61 -23.70
CA CYS A 122 -6.72 -9.24 -22.49
C CYS A 122 -5.82 -10.46 -22.76
N ASP A 123 -5.82 -10.98 -23.99
CA ASP A 123 -4.99 -12.08 -24.46
C ASP A 123 -3.70 -11.62 -25.17
N PHE A 124 -3.41 -10.31 -25.15
CA PHE A 124 -2.23 -9.70 -25.78
C PHE A 124 -2.13 -9.96 -27.29
N THR A 125 -3.25 -10.17 -27.98
CA THR A 125 -3.28 -10.37 -29.43
C THR A 125 -3.12 -9.08 -30.25
N ASP A 126 -3.27 -7.92 -29.61
CA ASP A 126 -3.07 -6.64 -30.26
C ASP A 126 -1.62 -6.43 -30.70
N SER A 127 -1.43 -5.69 -31.78
CA SER A 127 -0.09 -5.34 -32.27
C SER A 127 0.70 -4.47 -31.28
N TYR A 128 0.01 -3.76 -30.37
CA TYR A 128 0.63 -2.90 -29.38
C TYR A 128 -0.18 -2.91 -28.08
N SER A 129 0.43 -3.42 -27.01
CA SER A 129 -0.14 -3.46 -25.67
C SER A 129 0.54 -2.44 -24.76
N ILE A 130 -0.25 -1.63 -24.05
CA ILE A 130 0.25 -0.63 -23.11
C ILE A 130 0.01 -1.13 -21.69
N ILE A 131 1.09 -1.26 -20.92
CA ILE A 131 1.13 -1.66 -19.52
C ILE A 131 1.81 -0.55 -18.72
#